data_AF-A0A2V7HDE5-F1
#
_entry.id   AF-A0A2V7HDE5-F1
#
_cell.length_a   1.000
_cell.length_b   1.000
_cell.length_c   1.000
_cell.angle_alpha   90.00
_cell.angle_beta   90.00
_cell.angle_gamma   90.00
#
_symmetry.space_group_name_H-M   'P 1'
#
loop_
_entity.id
_entity.type
_entity.pdbx_description
1 polymer ?
#
loop_
_entity_poly.entity_id
_entity_poly.type
_entity_poly.pdbx_seq_one_letter_code
_entity_poly.pdbx_strand_id
1 'polypeptide(L)'
;MSERAVWSVSELSRRLSATLEERFPTVWVEGEISNFKVYGSGHAYFTLKDEGAQLRAVLFRNRVRRVRFEPADGLHVLAFGAVEIYAQRGEYQLVVELLEPRGLGALQLAFEQLKERLGRDGLFDPARKRGLPRFP
;
A
#
# COMPACT_ATOMS: atom_id res chain seq x y z
N MET A 1 -17.48 23.79 40.96
CA MET A 1 -17.76 22.57 40.18
C MET A 1 -17.28 22.82 38.76
N SER A 2 -16.26 22.12 38.28
CA SER A 2 -15.83 22.28 36.88
C SER A 2 -16.96 21.78 36.00
N GLU A 3 -17.47 22.63 35.13
CA GLU A 3 -18.47 22.28 34.13
C GLU A 3 -17.92 21.15 33.25
N ARG A 4 -18.69 20.06 33.09
CA ARG A 4 -18.26 18.95 32.23
C ARG A 4 -18.34 19.41 30.79
N ALA A 5 -17.21 19.43 30.08
CA ALA A 5 -17.21 19.64 28.64
C ALA A 5 -17.88 18.43 27.96
N VAL A 6 -19.11 18.62 27.45
CA VAL A 6 -19.85 17.61 26.72
C VAL A 6 -19.73 17.90 25.23
N TRP A 7 -19.17 16.96 24.47
CA TRP A 7 -19.06 17.06 23.01
C TRP A 7 -20.06 16.14 22.31
N SER A 8 -20.56 16.57 21.16
CA SER A 8 -21.26 15.66 20.25
C SER A 8 -20.28 14.67 19.60
N VAL A 9 -20.78 13.52 19.15
CA VAL A 9 -19.96 12.51 18.44
C VAL A 9 -19.22 13.13 17.25
N SER A 10 -19.93 13.92 16.43
CA SER A 10 -19.35 14.60 15.27
C SER A 10 -18.29 15.63 15.65
N GLU A 11 -18.47 16.33 16.78
CA GLU A 11 -17.48 17.29 17.26
C GLU A 11 -16.22 16.60 17.75
N LEU A 12 -16.35 15.50 18.51
CA LEU A 12 -15.22 14.70 18.95
C LEU A 12 -14.44 14.14 17.75
N SER A 13 -15.13 13.55 16.77
CA SER A 13 -14.49 13.01 15.56
C SER A 13 -13.75 14.09 14.76
N ARG A 14 -14.31 15.30 14.61
CA ARG A 14 -13.62 16.41 13.93
C ARG A 14 -12.36 16.83 14.68
N ARG A 15 -12.41 16.92 16.02
CA ARG A 15 -11.26 17.28 16.85
C ARG A 15 -10.16 16.21 16.76
N LEU A 16 -10.53 14.93 16.78
CA LEU A 16 -9.59 13.83 16.59
C LEU A 16 -8.93 13.87 15.21
N SER A 17 -9.70 14.10 14.14
CA SER A 17 -9.15 14.22 12.78
C SER A 17 -8.14 15.36 12.70
N ALA A 18 -8.49 16.55 13.19
CA ALA A 18 -7.60 17.70 13.21
C ALA A 18 -6.31 17.42 14.00
N THR A 19 -6.41 16.73 15.13
CA THR A 19 -5.25 16.35 15.95
C THR A 19 -4.35 15.35 15.22
N LEU A 20 -4.92 14.38 14.51
CA LEU A 20 -4.15 13.41 13.73
C LEU A 20 -3.47 14.06 12.53
N GLU A 21 -4.18 14.92 11.79
CA GLU A 21 -3.63 15.68 10.67
C GLU A 21 -2.46 16.58 11.10
N GLU A 22 -2.56 17.21 12.28
CA GLU A 22 -1.50 18.05 12.85
C GLU A 22 -0.28 17.23 13.31
N ARG A 23 -0.51 16.12 14.03
CA ARG A 23 0.57 15.32 14.64
C ARG A 23 1.21 14.31 13.70
N PHE A 24 0.46 13.84 12.70
CA PHE A 24 0.86 12.79 11.77
C PHE A 24 0.57 13.21 10.31
N PRO A 25 1.14 14.33 9.85
CA PRO A 25 0.83 14.86 8.51
C PRO A 25 1.21 13.86 7.40
N THR A 26 2.38 13.23 7.51
CA THR A 26 2.74 12.04 6.74
C THR A 26 3.59 11.12 7.62
N VAL A 27 3.43 9.81 7.43
CA VAL A 27 4.11 8.78 8.20
C VAL A 27 4.55 7.63 7.29
N TRP A 28 5.60 6.93 7.72
CA TRP A 28 5.96 5.62 7.20
C TRP A 28 5.41 4.55 8.12
N VAL A 29 4.71 3.57 7.55
CA VAL A 29 4.15 2.42 8.26
C VAL A 29 4.65 1.15 7.61
N GLU A 30 5.17 0.25 8.43
CA GLU A 30 5.61 -1.06 8.03
C GLU A 30 4.57 -2.12 8.40
N GLY A 31 4.30 -3.07 7.51
CA GLY A 31 3.38 -4.15 7.83
C GLY A 31 3.21 -5.15 6.69
N GLU A 32 2.54 -6.26 7.00
CA GLU A 32 2.11 -7.24 6.01
C GLU A 32 0.79 -6.81 5.37
N ILE A 33 0.69 -6.90 4.05
CA ILE A 33 -0.55 -6.69 3.31
C ILE A 33 -1.51 -7.86 3.57
N SER A 34 -2.78 -7.53 3.81
CA SER A 34 -3.89 -8.49 3.82
C SER A 34 -5.14 -7.87 3.19
N ASN A 35 -6.03 -8.73 2.67
CA ASN A 35 -7.29 -8.33 2.04
C ASN A 35 -7.10 -7.33 0.89
N PHE A 36 -6.03 -7.49 0.10
CA PHE A 36 -5.73 -6.60 -1.01
C PHE A 36 -6.75 -6.74 -2.12
N LYS A 37 -7.39 -5.63 -2.49
CA LYS A 37 -8.40 -5.61 -3.54
C LYS A 37 -8.39 -4.30 -4.33
N VAL A 38 -8.33 -4.43 -5.65
CA VAL A 38 -8.57 -3.32 -6.57
C VAL A 38 -10.03 -3.33 -7.01
N TYR A 39 -10.71 -2.21 -6.82
CA TYR A 39 -12.12 -2.05 -7.20
C TYR A 39 -12.27 -1.41 -8.58
N GLY A 40 -13.50 -1.36 -9.11
CA GLY A 40 -13.79 -0.81 -10.45
C GLY A 40 -13.36 0.65 -10.66
N SER A 41 -13.19 1.44 -9.59
CA SER A 41 -12.62 2.80 -9.64
C SER A 41 -11.10 2.82 -9.94
N GLY A 42 -10.45 1.66 -9.85
CA GLY A 42 -9.00 1.49 -9.93
C GLY A 42 -8.27 1.84 -8.63
N HIS A 43 -8.98 2.10 -7.53
CA HIS A 43 -8.38 2.27 -6.20
C HIS A 43 -8.13 0.89 -5.59
N ALA A 44 -6.98 0.75 -4.92
CA ALA A 44 -6.68 -0.42 -4.13
C ALA A 44 -7.01 -0.15 -2.66
N TYR A 45 -7.68 -1.09 -2.01
CA TYR A 45 -7.93 -1.10 -0.59
C TYR A 45 -7.31 -2.36 -0.01
N PHE A 46 -6.65 -2.22 1.13
CA PHE A 46 -5.99 -3.32 1.82
C PHE A 46 -5.82 -2.99 3.30
N THR A 47 -5.35 -3.94 4.07
CA THR A 47 -5.02 -3.77 5.48
C THR A 47 -3.54 -4.05 5.67
N LEU A 48 -2.83 -3.13 6.32
CA LEU A 48 -1.51 -3.35 6.87
C LEU A 48 -1.68 -3.92 8.27
N LYS A 49 -1.03 -5.05 8.55
CA LYS A 49 -1.06 -5.69 9.87
C LYS A 49 0.33 -6.00 10.37
N ASP A 50 0.46 -6.04 11.69
CA ASP A 50 1.58 -6.61 12.43
C ASP A 50 1.03 -7.60 13.49
N GLU A 51 1.84 -7.95 14.49
CA GLU A 51 1.46 -8.91 15.53
C GLU A 51 0.36 -8.39 16.49
N GLY A 52 0.22 -7.08 16.65
CA GLY A 52 -0.64 -6.46 17.67
C GLY A 52 -1.73 -5.53 17.12
N ALA A 53 -1.61 -5.09 15.87
CA ALA A 53 -2.45 -4.06 15.29
C ALA A 53 -2.71 -4.27 13.80
N GLN A 54 -3.76 -3.59 13.34
CA GLN A 54 -4.09 -3.48 11.92
C GLN A 54 -4.49 -2.04 11.58
N LEU A 55 -4.21 -1.65 10.35
CA LEU A 55 -4.47 -0.34 9.79
C LEU A 55 -5.03 -0.49 8.38
N ARG A 56 -6.23 0.02 8.14
CA ARG A 56 -6.77 0.07 6.78
C ARG A 56 -5.97 1.07 5.96
N ALA A 57 -5.73 0.72 4.71
CA ALA A 57 -4.99 1.52 3.78
C ALA A 57 -5.75 1.64 2.45
N VAL A 58 -5.68 2.83 1.87
CA VAL A 58 -6.20 3.11 0.53
C VAL A 58 -5.07 3.64 -0.34
N LEU A 59 -4.96 3.11 -1.55
CA LEU A 59 -4.02 3.56 -2.56
C LEU A 59 -4.83 3.98 -3.80
N PHE A 60 -4.87 5.28 -4.07
CA PHE A 60 -5.67 5.81 -5.18
C PHE A 60 -5.10 5.41 -6.53
N ARG A 61 -5.97 5.34 -7.54
CA ARG A 61 -5.67 4.83 -8.89
C ARG A 61 -4.40 5.42 -9.51
N ASN A 62 -4.20 6.73 -9.33
CA ASN A 62 -3.05 7.45 -9.88
C ASN A 62 -1.72 7.01 -9.23
N ARG A 63 -1.77 6.52 -7.99
CA ARG A 63 -0.63 5.99 -7.24
C ARG A 63 -0.44 4.49 -7.47
N VAL A 64 -1.53 3.71 -7.56
CA VAL A 64 -1.48 2.29 -7.94
C VAL A 64 -0.64 2.08 -9.20
N ARG A 65 -0.83 2.94 -10.23
CA ARG A 65 -0.08 2.88 -11.49
C ARG A 65 1.43 3.16 -11.37
N ARG A 66 1.88 3.75 -10.27
CA ARG A 66 3.29 4.08 -10.03
C ARG A 66 4.02 3.02 -9.22
N VAL A 67 3.29 2.07 -8.62
CA VAL A 67 3.89 0.96 -7.89
C VAL A 67 4.61 0.05 -8.88
N ARG A 68 5.89 -0.21 -8.61
CA ARG A 68 6.79 -0.95 -9.52
C ARG A 68 6.83 -2.47 -9.27
N PHE A 69 6.03 -2.94 -8.34
CA PHE A 69 5.85 -4.36 -8.01
C PHE A 69 4.35 -4.65 -7.92
N GLU A 70 3.98 -5.92 -7.84
CA GLU A 70 2.59 -6.35 -7.70
C GLU A 70 2.26 -6.55 -6.21
N PRO A 71 1.49 -5.65 -5.56
CA PRO A 71 1.11 -5.84 -4.17
C PRO A 71 0.14 -7.02 -4.06
N ALA A 72 0.37 -7.87 -3.07
CA ALA A 72 -0.42 -9.06 -2.80
C ALA A 72 -0.45 -9.36 -1.31
N ASP A 73 -1.44 -10.14 -0.88
CA ASP A 73 -1.55 -10.60 0.50
C ASP A 73 -0.31 -11.41 0.91
N GLY A 74 0.14 -11.20 2.15
CA GLY A 74 1.37 -11.81 2.69
C GLY A 74 2.64 -11.01 2.42
N LEU A 75 2.61 -10.02 1.52
CA LEU A 75 3.78 -9.20 1.23
C LEU A 75 4.01 -8.17 2.34
N HIS A 76 5.25 -8.14 2.85
CA HIS A 76 5.69 -7.10 3.76
C HIS A 76 6.09 -5.85 2.97
N VAL A 77 5.59 -4.69 3.41
CA VAL A 77 5.76 -3.42 2.71
C VAL A 77 6.03 -2.28 3.69
N LEU A 78 6.61 -1.21 3.15
CA LEU A 78 6.68 0.12 3.72
C LEU A 78 5.68 1.00 2.97
N ALA A 79 4.72 1.55 3.69
CA ALA A 79 3.71 2.46 3.15
C ALA A 79 3.93 3.87 3.70
N PHE A 80 4.07 4.83 2.80
CA PHE A 80 4.16 6.25 3.14
C PHE A 80 2.85 6.95 2.79
N GLY A 81 2.31 7.73 3.72
CA GLY A 81 1.02 8.37 3.54
C GLY A 81 0.54 9.21 4.72
N ALA A 82 -0.66 9.76 4.59
CA ALA A 82 -1.33 10.54 5.64
C ALA A 82 -2.35 9.69 6.39
N VAL A 83 -2.47 9.90 7.71
CA VAL A 83 -3.48 9.22 8.53
C VAL A 83 -4.75 10.08 8.57
N GLU A 84 -5.89 9.47 8.23
CA GLU A 84 -7.19 10.15 8.19
C GLU A 84 -8.23 9.38 9.01
N ILE A 85 -9.24 10.09 9.54
CA ILE A 85 -10.42 9.46 10.16
C ILE A 85 -11.58 9.47 9.18
N TYR A 86 -12.11 8.28 8.87
CA TYR A 86 -13.39 8.16 8.21
C TYR A 86 -14.52 8.38 9.20
N ALA A 87 -14.93 9.64 9.36
CA ALA A 87 -15.84 10.10 10.41
C ALA A 87 -17.19 9.36 10.47
N GLN A 88 -17.70 8.86 9.34
CA GLN A 88 -18.97 8.10 9.30
C GLN A 88 -18.89 6.77 10.04
N ARG A 89 -17.71 6.15 10.12
CA ARG A 89 -17.48 4.87 10.81
C ARG A 89 -16.59 4.98 12.04
N GLY A 90 -15.95 6.13 12.26
CA GLY A 90 -14.97 6.32 13.33
C GLY A 90 -13.71 5.48 13.15
N GLU A 91 -13.43 5.02 11.93
CA GLU A 91 -12.27 4.21 11.61
C GLU A 91 -11.14 5.12 11.12
N TYR A 92 -9.91 4.88 11.56
CA TYR A 92 -8.73 5.54 10.99
C TYR A 92 -8.18 4.71 9.82
N GLN A 93 -7.62 5.40 8.83
CA GLN A 93 -7.03 4.78 7.64
C GLN A 93 -5.77 5.53 7.21
N LEU A 94 -4.90 4.84 6.49
CA LEU A 94 -3.73 5.42 5.83
C LEU A 94 -4.06 5.68 4.35
N VAL A 95 -3.99 6.94 3.95
CA VAL A 95 -4.01 7.32 2.52
C VAL A 95 -2.59 7.19 2.00
N VAL A 96 -2.32 6.11 1.27
CA VAL A 96 -0.99 5.75 0.81
C VAL A 96 -0.63 6.55 -0.44
N GLU A 97 0.50 7.24 -0.38
CA GLU A 97 1.11 8.00 -1.47
C GLU A 97 2.23 7.21 -2.16
N LEU A 98 3.01 6.46 -1.39
CA LEU A 98 4.09 5.61 -1.86
C LEU A 98 4.06 4.26 -1.14
N LEU A 99 4.27 3.18 -1.90
CA LEU A 99 4.31 1.83 -1.38
C LEU A 99 5.59 1.17 -1.90
N GLU A 100 6.38 0.64 -0.97
CA GLU A 100 7.65 -0.03 -1.25
C GLU A 100 7.65 -1.41 -0.61
N PRO A 101 8.27 -2.41 -1.24
CA PRO A 101 8.33 -3.72 -0.64
C PRO A 101 9.46 -3.75 0.41
N ARG A 102 9.23 -4.39 1.56
CA ARG A 102 10.18 -4.42 2.68
C ARG A 102 11.33 -5.40 2.36
N GLY A 103 12.54 -4.87 2.22
CA GLY A 103 13.81 -5.64 2.22
C GLY A 103 14.33 -6.12 0.85
N LEU A 104 15.59 -6.57 0.83
CA LEU A 104 16.27 -7.18 -0.35
C LEU A 104 15.51 -8.38 -0.92
N GLY A 105 14.87 -9.18 -0.05
CA GLY A 105 14.09 -10.35 -0.45
C GLY A 105 12.86 -10.00 -1.28
N ALA A 106 12.32 -8.81 -1.14
CA ALA A 106 11.17 -8.39 -1.92
C ALA A 106 11.57 -7.87 -3.32
N LEU A 107 12.80 -7.35 -3.46
CA LEU A 107 13.43 -7.14 -4.77
C LEU A 107 13.71 -8.48 -5.46
N GLN A 108 14.18 -9.48 -4.70
CA GLN A 108 14.36 -10.86 -5.18
C GLN A 108 13.02 -11.49 -5.60
N LEU A 109 11.94 -11.30 -4.83
CA LEU A 109 10.61 -11.78 -5.17
C LEU A 109 10.07 -11.09 -6.45
N ALA A 110 10.22 -9.77 -6.56
CA ALA A 110 9.85 -9.04 -7.78
C ALA A 110 10.67 -9.52 -8.99
N PHE A 111 11.95 -9.84 -8.80
CA PHE A 111 12.81 -10.43 -9.82
C PHE A 111 12.34 -11.83 -10.23
N GLU A 112 11.97 -12.68 -9.27
CA GLU A 112 11.45 -14.03 -9.55
C GLU A 112 10.10 -14.01 -10.27
N GLN A 113 9.17 -13.16 -9.83
CA GLN A 113 7.89 -12.95 -10.52
C GLN A 113 8.08 -12.44 -11.95
N LEU A 114 9.01 -11.50 -12.15
CA LEU A 114 9.35 -11.00 -13.49
C LEU A 114 9.95 -12.10 -14.37
N LYS A 115 10.88 -12.90 -13.81
CA LYS A 115 11.50 -14.03 -14.52
C LYS A 115 10.47 -15.07 -14.92
N GLU A 116 9.55 -15.43 -14.03
CA GLU A 116 8.45 -16.37 -14.35
C GLU A 116 7.56 -15.83 -15.46
N ARG A 117 7.15 -14.55 -15.39
CA ARG A 117 6.32 -13.93 -16.43
C ARG A 117 7.01 -13.94 -17.79
N LEU A 118 8.25 -13.46 -17.86
CA LEU A 118 9.05 -13.47 -19.09
C LEU A 118 9.30 -14.90 -19.60
N GLY A 119 9.39 -15.87 -18.70
CA GLY A 119 9.44 -17.30 -19.01
C GLY A 119 8.15 -17.82 -19.64
N ARG A 120 6.98 -17.44 -19.11
CA ARG A 120 5.67 -17.79 -19.69
C ARG A 120 5.44 -17.15 -21.05
N ASP A 121 5.87 -15.91 -21.23
CA ASP A 121 5.86 -15.23 -22.54
C ASP A 121 6.87 -15.89 -23.51
N GLY A 122 7.71 -16.80 -23.00
CA GLY A 122 8.77 -17.54 -23.66
C GLY A 122 9.81 -16.66 -24.34
N LEU A 123 10.05 -15.50 -23.76
CA LEU A 123 11.16 -14.62 -24.11
C LEU A 123 12.52 -15.26 -23.78
N PHE A 124 12.53 -16.33 -22.96
CA PHE A 124 13.70 -17.18 -22.68
C PHE A 124 13.75 -18.46 -23.51
N ASP A 125 12.76 -18.70 -24.38
CA ASP A 125 12.69 -19.92 -25.18
C ASP A 125 13.93 -20.06 -26.08
N PRO A 126 14.73 -21.13 -25.93
CA PRO A 126 15.89 -21.37 -26.79
C PRO A 126 15.53 -21.37 -28.27
N ALA A 127 14.31 -21.80 -28.63
CA ALA A 127 13.84 -21.84 -30.01
C ALA A 127 13.61 -20.45 -30.61
N ARG A 128 13.48 -19.40 -29.79
CA ARG A 128 13.32 -18.01 -30.23
C ARG A 128 14.62 -17.20 -30.24
N LYS A 129 15.75 -17.78 -29.81
CA LYS A 129 17.04 -17.09 -29.84
C LYS A 129 17.54 -16.94 -31.27
N ARG A 130 17.76 -15.71 -31.70
CA ARG A 130 18.40 -15.39 -32.98
C ARG A 130 19.92 -15.47 -32.79
N GLY A 131 20.62 -16.09 -33.75
CA GLY A 131 22.08 -16.11 -33.76
C GLY A 131 22.64 -14.70 -33.73
N LEU A 132 23.71 -14.49 -32.96
CA LEU A 132 24.40 -13.20 -32.92
C LEU A 132 24.90 -12.83 -34.33
N PRO A 133 24.75 -11.56 -34.76
CA PRO A 133 25.35 -11.12 -36.01
C PRO A 133 26.87 -11.29 -35.93
N ARG A 134 27.48 -11.74 -37.05
CA ARG A 134 28.91 -12.07 -37.11
C ARG A 134 29.83 -10.86 -36.95
N PHE A 135 29.34 -9.66 -37.24
CA PHE A 135 30.06 -8.40 -37.08
C PHE A 135 29.08 -7.32 -36.58
N PRO A 136 29.54 -6.32 -35.80
CA PRO A 136 28.75 -5.17 -35.40
C PRO A 136 28.30 -4.31 -36.58
#